data_AF-A0A1G7RTH2-F1
#
_entry.id   AF-A0A1G7RTH2-F1
#
_cell.length_a   1.000
_cell.length_b   1.000
_cell.length_c   1.000
_cell.angle_alpha   90.00
_cell.angle_beta   90.00
_cell.angle_gamma   90.00
#
_symmetry.space_group_name_H-M   'P 1'
#
loop_
_entity.id
_entity.type
_entity.pdbx_description
1 polymer ?
#
loop_
_entity_poly.entity_id
_entity_poly.type
_entity_poly.pdbx_seq_one_letter_code
_entity_poly.pdbx_strand_id
1 'polypeptide(L)'
;MLSSAASIAADPLEQLYQTLADLREQTHGPYYLDDVDGTLDWPDRGVYFFFLPNSELGRMSPADWRLSRIGNVGVSEGSSNTLWNRLRQNRGNV
;
A
#
# COMPACT_ATOMS: atom_id res chain seq x y z
N MET A 1 35.76 4.88 29.10
CA MET A 1 34.83 3.94 28.43
C MET A 1 33.72 4.76 27.79
N LEU A 2 33.98 5.34 26.62
CA LEU A 2 32.95 6.05 25.86
C LEU A 2 32.14 5.01 25.12
N SER A 3 30.93 4.74 25.59
CA SER A 3 29.96 3.91 24.88
C SER A 3 29.55 4.65 23.62
N SER A 4 30.06 4.19 22.48
CA SER A 4 29.56 4.60 21.17
C SER A 4 28.09 4.22 21.11
N ALA A 5 27.20 5.20 21.22
CA ALA A 5 25.82 5.02 20.80
C ALA A 5 25.85 4.86 19.28
N ALA A 6 26.05 3.63 18.82
CA ALA A 6 25.71 3.28 17.46
C ALA A 6 24.24 3.68 17.30
N SER A 7 23.94 4.65 16.44
CA SER A 7 22.58 4.85 15.99
C SER A 7 22.15 3.51 15.40
N ILE A 8 21.27 2.80 16.09
CA ILE A 8 20.64 1.61 15.53
C ILE A 8 19.83 2.17 14.37
N ALA A 9 20.33 2.00 13.14
CA ALA A 9 19.56 2.33 11.97
C ALA A 9 18.22 1.61 12.14
N ALA A 10 17.11 2.37 12.13
CA ALA A 10 15.78 1.79 12.31
C ALA A 10 15.63 0.59 11.38
N ASP A 11 15.00 -0.49 11.84
CA ASP A 11 14.82 -1.69 11.02
C ASP A 11 14.19 -1.28 9.68
N PRO A 12 14.79 -1.58 8.52
CA PRO A 12 14.22 -1.22 7.23
C PRO A 12 12.76 -1.68 7.06
N LEU A 13 12.37 -2.78 7.71
CA LEU A 13 10.99 -3.25 7.71
C LEU A 13 10.07 -2.33 8.52
N GLU A 14 10.52 -1.87 9.68
CA GLU A 14 9.80 -0.90 10.50
C GLU A 14 9.65 0.43 9.76
N GLN A 15 10.72 0.90 9.10
CA GLN A 15 10.69 2.10 8.26
C GLN A 15 9.69 1.96 7.09
N LEU A 16 9.64 0.79 6.44
CA LEU A 16 8.66 0.51 5.39
C LEU A 16 7.23 0.63 5.93
N TYR A 17 6.91 -0.04 7.03
CA TYR A 17 5.55 0.00 7.59
C TYR A 17 5.17 1.39 8.09
N GLN A 18 6.12 2.15 8.65
CA GLN A 18 5.88 3.54 9.01
C GLN A 18 5.60 4.41 7.77
N THR A 19 6.37 4.22 6.69
CA THR A 19 6.13 4.93 5.42
C THR A 19 4.75 4.60 4.84
N LEU A 20 4.32 3.34 4.94
CA LEU A 20 2.99 2.92 4.52
C LEU A 20 1.89 3.52 5.40
N ALA A 21 2.15 3.74 6.69
CA ALA A 21 1.22 4.41 7.58
C ALA A 21 1.05 5.89 7.23
N ASP A 22 2.16 6.59 6.96
CA ASP A 22 2.13 7.98 6.53
C ASP A 22 1.41 8.12 5.18
N LEU A 23 1.61 7.17 4.26
CA LEU A 23 0.91 7.12 2.97
C LEU A 23 -0.60 6.89 3.14
N ARG A 24 -1.01 6.00 4.06
CA ARG A 24 -2.43 5.75 4.35
C ARG A 24 -3.13 7.04 4.80
N GLU A 25 -2.50 7.80 5.70
CA GLU A 25 -3.07 9.07 6.18
C GLU A 25 -3.16 10.12 5.07
N GLN A 26 -2.12 10.25 4.23
CA GLN A 26 -2.12 11.19 3.10
C GLN A 26 -3.12 10.83 2.00
N THR A 27 -3.43 9.55 1.85
CA THR A 27 -4.39 9.05 0.86
C THR A 27 -5.79 8.86 1.42
N HIS A 28 -6.01 9.14 2.72
CA HIS A 28 -7.28 8.94 3.41
C HIS A 28 -7.82 7.49 3.35
N GLY A 29 -6.94 6.50 3.24
CA GLY A 29 -7.29 5.09 3.21
C GLY A 29 -7.63 4.50 4.60
N PRO A 30 -7.91 3.17 4.69
CA PRO A 30 -7.83 2.19 3.62
C PRO A 30 -9.01 2.25 2.63
N TYR A 31 -8.76 1.77 1.42
CA TYR A 31 -9.80 1.52 0.42
C TYR A 31 -10.08 0.02 0.34
N TYR A 32 -11.35 -0.36 0.38
CA TYR A 32 -11.77 -1.74 0.16
C TYR A 32 -12.22 -1.93 -1.28
N LEU A 33 -11.84 -3.07 -1.88
CA LEU A 33 -12.17 -3.35 -3.29
C LEU A 33 -13.69 -3.37 -3.56
N ASP A 34 -14.49 -3.63 -2.53
CA ASP A 34 -15.95 -3.62 -2.64
C ASP A 34 -16.59 -2.24 -2.65
N ASP A 35 -15.89 -1.22 -2.15
CA ASP A 35 -16.37 0.17 -2.05
C ASP A 35 -15.96 1.04 -3.24
N VAL A 36 -15.22 0.48 -4.21
CA VAL A 36 -14.63 1.22 -5.33
C VAL A 36 -15.00 0.61 -6.68
N ASP A 37 -15.04 1.45 -7.71
CA ASP A 37 -15.32 1.03 -9.08
C ASP A 37 -14.51 1.81 -10.12
N GLY A 38 -14.74 1.54 -11.40
CA GLY A 38 -14.02 2.15 -12.51
C GLY A 38 -14.38 3.60 -12.82
N THR A 39 -15.32 4.21 -12.10
CA THR A 39 -15.77 5.60 -12.31
C THR A 39 -15.02 6.61 -11.46
N LEU A 40 -14.25 6.15 -10.47
CA LEU A 40 -13.38 7.00 -9.66
C LEU A 40 -12.22 7.58 -10.46
N ASP A 41 -11.67 8.70 -9.98
CA ASP A 41 -10.48 9.35 -10.54
C ASP A 41 -9.21 8.58 -10.14
N TRP A 42 -8.89 7.55 -10.93
CA TRP A 42 -7.73 6.70 -10.67
C TRP A 42 -6.45 7.29 -11.26
N PRO A 43 -5.32 7.26 -10.54
CA PRO A 43 -4.05 7.69 -11.09
C PRO A 43 -3.58 6.78 -12.24
N ASP A 44 -3.02 7.40 -13.28
CA ASP A 44 -2.49 6.69 -14.46
C ASP A 44 -1.18 5.94 -14.19
N ARG A 45 -0.42 6.36 -13.17
CA ARG A 45 0.89 5.80 -12.81
C ARG A 45 1.05 5.73 -11.29
N GLY A 46 1.77 4.72 -10.81
CA GLY A 46 2.11 4.62 -9.39
C GLY A 46 2.28 3.19 -8.89
N VAL A 47 2.23 3.04 -7.58
CA VAL A 47 2.28 1.77 -6.84
C VAL A 47 1.03 1.59 -6.01
N TYR A 48 0.60 0.35 -5.81
CA TYR A 48 -0.50 -0.02 -4.93
C TYR A 48 -0.11 -1.18 -4.04
N PHE A 49 -0.75 -1.24 -2.87
CA PHE A 49 -0.45 -2.17 -1.79
C PHE A 49 -1.72 -2.89 -1.36
N PHE A 50 -1.69 -4.21 -1.30
CA PHE A 50 -2.76 -5.00 -0.69
C PHE A 50 -2.31 -5.59 0.63
N PHE A 51 -3.19 -5.48 1.61
CA PHE A 51 -3.02 -6.07 2.92
C PHE A 51 -3.98 -7.24 3.07
N LEU A 52 -3.60 -8.24 3.89
CA LEU A 52 -4.52 -9.32 4.22
C LEU A 52 -5.75 -8.75 4.94
N PRO A 53 -6.95 -9.34 4.73
CA PRO A 53 -8.19 -8.84 5.33
C PRO A 53 -8.14 -8.64 6.85
N ASN A 54 -7.32 -9.44 7.56
CA ASN A 54 -7.16 -9.38 9.01
C ASN A 54 -6.15 -8.32 9.51
N SER A 55 -5.58 -7.49 8.63
CA SER A 55 -4.61 -6.45 9.03
C SER A 55 -5.25 -5.20 9.63
N GLU A 56 -6.59 -5.07 9.59
CA GLU A 56 -7.41 -3.98 10.15
C GLU A 56 -6.67 -2.62 10.26
N LEU A 57 -6.29 -2.01 9.12
CA LEU A 57 -5.30 -0.90 9.07
C LEU A 57 -5.66 0.37 9.87
N GLY A 58 -6.95 0.55 10.23
CA GLY A 58 -7.40 1.66 11.07
C GLY A 58 -7.42 1.36 12.57
N ARG A 59 -7.10 0.12 12.97
CA ARG A 59 -7.19 -0.37 14.35
C ARG A 59 -5.90 -1.01 14.86
N MET A 60 -5.10 -1.57 13.95
CA MET A 60 -3.83 -2.21 14.27
C MET A 60 -2.64 -1.27 14.08
N SER A 61 -1.60 -1.51 14.88
CA SER A 61 -0.31 -0.86 14.69
C SER A 61 0.28 -1.20 13.32
N PRO A 62 1.00 -0.27 12.65
CA PRO A 62 1.68 -0.56 11.38
C PRO A 62 2.57 -1.81 11.40
N ALA A 63 3.19 -2.11 12.54
CA ALA A 63 4.03 -3.29 12.72
C ALA A 63 3.26 -4.63 12.63
N ASP A 64 1.94 -4.61 12.87
CA ASP A 64 1.08 -5.80 12.83
C ASP A 64 0.44 -6.04 11.46
N TRP A 65 0.57 -5.07 10.54
CA TRP A 65 0.01 -5.18 9.21
C TRP A 65 0.65 -6.34 8.43
N ARG A 66 -0.13 -6.96 7.55
CA ARG A 66 0.33 -8.06 6.70
C ARG A 66 0.17 -7.67 5.23
N LEU A 67 1.24 -7.09 4.69
CA LEU A 67 1.33 -6.79 3.26
C LEU A 67 1.37 -8.11 2.47
N SER A 68 0.44 -8.27 1.54
CA SER A 68 0.26 -9.50 0.74
C SER A 68 0.70 -9.33 -0.71
N ARG A 69 0.60 -8.12 -1.26
CA ARG A 69 1.00 -7.80 -2.63
C ARG A 69 1.40 -6.34 -2.76
N ILE A 70 2.43 -6.11 -3.57
CA ILE A 70 2.79 -4.81 -4.11
C ILE A 70 2.66 -4.90 -5.62
N GLY A 71 2.01 -3.91 -6.23
CA GLY A 71 1.94 -3.80 -7.68
C GLY A 71 2.18 -2.37 -8.15
N ASN A 72 2.35 -2.22 -9.46
CA ASN A 72 2.54 -0.93 -10.11
C ASN A 72 1.61 -0.76 -11.32
N VAL A 73 1.50 0.48 -11.78
CA VAL A 73 0.77 0.84 -13.00
C VAL A 73 1.53 1.94 -13.75
N GLY A 74 1.39 1.98 -15.08
CA GLY A 74 1.91 3.07 -15.89
C GLY A 74 3.44 3.15 -15.99
N VAL A 75 4.13 2.00 -15.93
CA VAL A 75 5.61 1.93 -15.98
C VAL A 75 6.20 2.07 -17.40
N SER A 76 5.38 1.95 -18.44
CA SER A 76 5.79 2.14 -19.83
C SER A 76 4.81 3.03 -20.57
N GLU A 77 5.32 3.87 -21.47
CA GLU A 77 4.49 4.66 -22.39
C GLU A 77 3.60 3.74 -23.23
N GLY A 78 2.34 4.14 -23.42
CA GLY A 78 1.37 3.39 -24.21
C GLY A 78 0.74 2.16 -23.54
N SER A 79 1.04 1.87 -22.26
CA SER A 79 0.34 0.79 -21.53
C SER A 79 -1.14 1.11 -21.38
N SER A 80 -2.02 0.33 -21.99
CA SER A 80 -3.48 0.44 -21.87
C SER A 80 -4.03 -0.14 -20.54
N ASN A 81 -3.19 -0.76 -19.72
CA ASN A 81 -3.61 -1.37 -18.47
C ASN A 81 -3.67 -0.31 -17.34
N THR A 82 -4.88 0.11 -16.97
CA THR A 82 -5.16 1.11 -15.94
C THR A 82 -5.04 0.54 -14.52
N LEU A 83 -5.02 1.42 -13.51
CA LEU A 83 -5.00 0.99 -12.11
C LEU A 83 -6.27 0.18 -11.79
N TRP A 84 -7.43 0.67 -12.22
CA TRP A 84 -8.70 -0.03 -12.03
C TRP A 84 -8.69 -1.44 -12.63
N ASN A 85 -8.18 -1.63 -13.85
CA ASN A 85 -8.09 -2.95 -14.46
C ASN A 85 -7.28 -3.93 -13.59
N ARG A 86 -6.21 -3.46 -12.96
CA ARG A 86 -5.41 -4.25 -12.01
C ARG A 86 -6.18 -4.53 -10.72
N LEU A 87 -6.85 -3.53 -10.14
CA LEU A 87 -7.61 -3.71 -8.90
C LEU A 87 -8.78 -4.68 -9.10
N ARG A 88 -9.57 -4.52 -10.17
CA ARG A 88 -10.71 -5.39 -10.50
C ARG A 88 -10.30 -6.85 -10.64
N GLN A 89 -9.14 -7.14 -11.27
CA GLN A 89 -8.63 -8.52 -11.38
C GLN A 89 -8.36 -9.17 -10.02
N ASN A 90 -8.11 -8.39 -8.97
CA ASN A 90 -7.87 -8.89 -7.61
C ASN A 90 -9.10 -8.85 -6.71
N ARG A 91 -10.15 -8.11 -7.11
CA ARG A 91 -11.44 -8.09 -6.40
C ARG A 91 -12.14 -9.44 -6.44
N GLY A 92 -11.82 -10.28 -7.43
CA GLY A 92 -12.61 -11.47 -7.75
C GLY A 92 -13.85 -11.08 -8.57
N ASN A 93 -14.61 -12.09 -9.02
CA ASN A 93 -15.89 -11.83 -9.68
C ASN A 93 -16.94 -11.63 -8.58
N VAL A 94 -17.46 -10.40 -8.49
CA VAL A 94 -18.74 -10.12 -7.81
C VAL A 94 -19.85 -10.26 -8.83
#